data_AF-A0A1X1UR85-F1
#
_entry.id   AF-A0A1X1UR85-F1
#
_cell.length_a   1.000
_cell.length_b   1.000
_cell.length_c   1.000
_cell.angle_alpha   90.00
_cell.angle_beta   90.00
_cell.angle_gamma   90.00
#
_symmetry.space_group_name_H-M   'P 1'
#
loop_
_entity.id
_entity.type
_entity.pdbx_description
1 polymer ?
#
loop_
_entity_poly.entity_id
_entity_poly.type
_entity_poly.pdbx_seq_one_letter_code
_entity_poly.pdbx_strand_id
1 'polypeptide(L)'
;MTLHRSIHTIPYDVGGLTHASNLKCLCRKHHLLKTFWTAWHDEQLPDGTVIWTSPTGHTYRTLPGSKLLVPQLTVPTSTLPPPRHRDAGCADRGAMMPRRKRTRDQDRAHRIDAERRQNVALQTERRQRQVVSFVPAPPGDSDDEPPPF
;
A
#
# COMPACT_ATOMS: atom_id res chain seq x y z
N MET A 1 -10.00 -3.46 -9.06
CA MET A 1 -8.60 -3.05 -8.76
C MET A 1 -7.95 -4.10 -7.89
N THR A 2 -6.98 -4.82 -8.43
CA THR A 2 -6.15 -5.75 -7.67
C THR A 2 -5.22 -4.92 -6.78
N LEU A 3 -5.42 -4.97 -5.45
CA LEU A 3 -4.50 -4.34 -4.52
C LEU A 3 -3.12 -4.96 -4.73
N HIS A 4 -2.21 -4.17 -5.29
CA HIS A 4 -0.79 -4.49 -5.33
C HIS A 4 -0.17 -3.96 -4.05
N ARG A 5 0.57 -4.83 -3.36
CA ARG A 5 1.27 -4.46 -2.13
C ARG A 5 2.76 -4.45 -2.44
N SER A 6 3.44 -3.36 -2.08
CA SER A 6 4.89 -3.30 -2.14
C SER A 6 5.45 -4.25 -1.08
N ILE A 7 6.32 -5.15 -1.50
CA ILE A 7 7.00 -6.10 -0.62
C ILE A 7 8.49 -6.08 -0.90
N HIS A 8 9.28 -6.22 0.16
CA HIS A 8 10.72 -6.36 0.04
C HIS A 8 11.09 -7.77 -0.45
N THR A 9 12.05 -7.94 -1.36
CA THR A 9 12.60 -9.23 -1.78
C THR A 9 13.30 -9.88 -0.60
N ILE A 10 14.29 -9.19 -0.04
CA ILE A 10 14.88 -9.46 1.27
C ILE A 10 14.01 -8.76 2.31
N PRO A 11 13.29 -9.48 3.18
CA PRO A 11 12.41 -8.88 4.19
C PRO A 11 13.14 -7.88 5.10
N TYR A 12 12.43 -6.83 5.52
CA TYR A 12 13.01 -5.76 6.34
C TYR A 12 13.48 -6.26 7.72
N ASP A 13 12.74 -7.19 8.32
CA ASP A 13 13.02 -7.83 9.61
C ASP A 13 14.31 -8.67 9.61
N VAL A 14 14.78 -9.12 8.45
CA VAL A 14 16.08 -9.82 8.30
C VAL A 14 17.18 -8.92 7.71
N GLY A 15 17.00 -7.59 7.77
CA GLY A 15 18.01 -6.62 7.35
C GLY A 15 17.91 -6.18 5.89
N GLY A 16 16.79 -6.45 5.22
CA GLY A 16 16.53 -5.94 3.87
C GLY A 16 16.28 -4.43 3.84
N LEU A 17 17.00 -3.71 2.97
CA LEU A 17 16.85 -2.26 2.83
C LEU A 17 15.56 -1.89 2.10
N THR A 18 14.90 -0.82 2.52
CA THR A 18 13.83 -0.18 1.73
C THR A 18 14.45 0.56 0.56
N HIS A 19 14.76 -0.18 -0.50
CA HIS A 19 15.44 0.29 -1.70
C HIS A 19 14.67 -0.20 -2.95
N ALA A 20 14.67 0.54 -4.05
CA ALA A 20 13.84 0.20 -5.22
C ALA A 20 14.20 -1.18 -5.81
N SER A 21 15.49 -1.54 -5.87
CA SER A 21 15.93 -2.88 -6.26
C SER A 21 15.53 -4.00 -5.29
N ASN A 22 15.12 -3.67 -4.06
CA ASN A 22 14.61 -4.63 -3.08
C ASN A 22 13.08 -4.60 -3.01
N LEU A 23 12.40 -3.66 -3.66
CA LEU A 23 10.95 -3.52 -3.60
C LEU A 23 10.30 -4.01 -4.88
N LYS A 24 9.18 -4.72 -4.77
CA LYS A 24 8.34 -5.09 -5.90
C LYS A 24 6.86 -5.02 -5.58
N CYS A 25 6.07 -4.70 -6.60
CA CYS A 25 4.62 -4.65 -6.51
C CYS A 25 4.03 -6.03 -6.84
N LEU A 26 3.54 -6.74 -5.83
CA LEU A 26 2.90 -8.03 -6.02
C LEU A 26 1.40 -7.95 -5.78
N CYS A 27 0.63 -8.66 -6.59
CA CYS A 27 -0.78 -8.92 -6.27
C CYS A 27 -0.86 -9.77 -4.99
N ARG A 28 -2.04 -9.79 -4.36
CA ARG A 28 -2.25 -10.58 -3.13
C ARG A 28 -1.80 -12.05 -3.25
N LYS A 29 -2.06 -12.72 -4.38
CA LYS A 29 -1.69 -14.13 -4.57
C LYS A 29 -0.18 -14.31 -4.54
N HIS A 30 0.57 -13.52 -5.33
CA HIS A 30 2.02 -13.57 -5.36
C HIS A 30 2.64 -13.13 -4.02
N HIS A 31 2.06 -12.16 -3.34
CA HIS A 31 2.50 -11.80 -1.99
C HIS A 31 2.38 -12.97 -1.01
N LEU A 32 1.26 -13.71 -1.03
CA LEU A 32 1.12 -14.91 -0.18
C LEU A 32 2.13 -16.00 -0.57
N LEU A 33 2.34 -16.21 -1.88
CA LEU A 33 3.31 -17.17 -2.44
C LEU A 33 4.71 -16.95 -1.89
N LYS A 34 5.25 -15.74 -2.05
CA LYS A 34 6.57 -15.35 -1.54
C LYS A 34 6.70 -15.48 -0.02
N THR A 35 5.65 -15.10 0.72
CA THR A 35 5.77 -14.93 2.18
C THR A 35 5.61 -16.26 2.91
N PHE A 36 4.64 -17.09 2.50
CA PHE A 36 4.19 -18.22 3.31
C PHE A 36 4.47 -19.59 2.69
N TRP A 37 4.61 -19.70 1.35
CA TRP A 37 4.89 -20.96 0.70
C TRP A 37 6.39 -21.17 0.48
N THR A 38 7.00 -22.00 1.33
CA THR A 38 8.46 -22.25 1.35
C THR A 38 9.00 -22.96 0.11
N ALA A 39 8.16 -23.68 -0.63
CA ALA A 39 8.57 -24.39 -1.84
C ALA A 39 8.62 -23.50 -3.09
N TRP A 40 8.17 -22.24 -3.01
CA TRP A 40 8.32 -21.26 -4.07
C TRP A 40 9.49 -20.33 -3.76
N HIS A 41 10.26 -19.97 -4.79
CA HIS A 41 11.38 -19.05 -4.66
C HIS A 41 11.24 -17.90 -5.63
N ASP A 42 11.63 -16.70 -5.22
CA ASP A 42 11.61 -15.51 -6.05
C ASP A 42 12.95 -14.77 -6.01
N GLU A 43 13.45 -14.42 -7.19
CA GLU A 43 14.63 -13.58 -7.38
C GLU A 43 14.22 -12.27 -8.06
N GLN A 44 14.74 -11.14 -7.58
CA GLN A 44 14.55 -9.84 -8.23
C GLN A 44 15.88 -9.36 -8.77
N LEU A 45 15.91 -9.10 -10.08
CA LEU A 45 17.08 -8.57 -10.77
C LEU A 45 17.15 -7.04 -10.65
N PRO A 46 18.34 -6.43 -10.82
CA PRO A 46 18.51 -4.97 -10.75
C PRO A 46 17.64 -4.18 -11.75
N ASP A 47 17.28 -4.77 -12.89
CA ASP A 47 16.40 -4.16 -13.91
C ASP A 47 14.90 -4.25 -13.56
N GLY A 48 14.58 -4.75 -12.35
CA GLY A 48 13.22 -4.92 -11.87
C GLY A 48 12.52 -6.20 -12.36
N THR A 49 13.20 -7.03 -13.16
CA THR A 49 12.69 -8.35 -13.54
C THR A 49 12.55 -9.24 -12.30
N VAL A 50 11.43 -9.95 -12.19
CA VAL A 50 11.22 -10.93 -11.12
C VAL A 50 11.11 -12.32 -11.72
N ILE A 51 11.95 -13.23 -11.23
CA ILE A 51 11.99 -14.63 -11.61
C ILE A 51 11.36 -15.43 -10.48
N TRP A 52 10.37 -16.27 -10.80
CA TRP A 52 9.71 -17.17 -9.87
C TRP A 52 10.01 -18.61 -10.22
N THR A 53 10.43 -19.40 -9.25
CA THR A 53 10.66 -20.83 -9.39
C THR A 53 9.58 -21.60 -8.65
N SER A 54 8.89 -22.50 -9.34
CA SER A 54 7.88 -23.38 -8.76
C SER A 54 8.53 -24.55 -8.00
N PRO A 55 7.77 -25.24 -7.13
CA PRO A 55 8.23 -26.45 -6.45
C PRO A 55 8.65 -27.57 -7.41
N THR A 56 8.11 -27.56 -8.64
CA THR A 56 8.42 -28.52 -9.70
C THR A 56 9.62 -28.08 -10.57
N GLY A 57 10.26 -26.96 -10.24
CA GLY A 57 11.42 -26.42 -10.95
C GLY A 57 11.08 -25.54 -12.16
N HIS A 58 9.81 -25.31 -12.49
CA HIS A 58 9.45 -24.40 -13.58
C HIS A 58 9.74 -22.95 -13.20
N THR A 59 10.27 -22.20 -14.17
CA THR A 59 10.65 -20.81 -13.97
C THR A 59 9.72 -19.88 -14.74
N TYR A 60 9.23 -18.84 -14.09
CA TYR A 60 8.33 -17.83 -14.66
C TYR A 60 8.94 -16.45 -14.50
N ARG A 61 9.07 -15.73 -15.61
CA ARG A 61 9.69 -14.40 -15.63
C ARG A 61 8.63 -13.31 -15.80
N THR A 62 8.62 -12.34 -14.89
CA THR A 62 7.75 -11.15 -14.95
C THR A 62 8.60 -9.91 -15.13
N LEU A 63 8.27 -9.11 -16.15
CA LEU A 63 8.90 -7.82 -16.40
C LEU A 63 8.07 -6.70 -15.76
N PRO A 64 8.70 -5.61 -15.30
CA PRO A 64 7.96 -4.44 -14.83
C PRO A 64 7.16 -3.85 -16.00
N GLY A 65 5.89 -3.49 -15.76
CA GLY A 65 5.01 -2.95 -16.81
C GLY A 65 5.53 -1.64 -17.42
N SER A 66 6.34 -0.89 -16.68
CA SER A 66 7.06 0.30 -17.17
C SER A 66 8.02 -0.03 -18.32
N LYS A 67 8.54 -1.27 -18.42
CA LYS A 67 9.41 -1.70 -19.52
C LYS A 67 8.72 -1.66 -20.88
N LEU A 68 7.39 -1.81 -20.91
CA LEU A 68 6.59 -1.74 -22.13
C LEU A 68 6.19 -0.30 -22.49
N LEU A 69 5.97 0.56 -21.49
CA LEU A 69 5.40 1.90 -21.70
C LEU A 69 6.45 3.02 -21.71
N VAL A 70 7.50 2.87 -20.91
CA VAL A 70 8.55 3.88 -20.67
C VAL A 70 9.91 3.21 -20.47
N PRO A 71 10.45 2.49 -21.47
CA PRO A 71 11.68 1.70 -21.34
C PRO A 71 12.88 2.52 -20.85
N GLN A 72 12.93 3.82 -21.15
CA GLN A 72 13.96 4.75 -20.66
C GLN A 72 14.01 4.90 -19.13
N LEU A 73 12.92 4.58 -18.41
CA LEU A 73 12.87 4.58 -16.94
C LEU A 73 13.16 3.20 -16.33
N THR A 74 13.50 2.19 -17.14
CA THR A 74 13.86 0.84 -16.68
C THR A 74 15.36 0.62 -16.52
N VAL A 75 16.09 1.72 -16.33
CA VAL A 75 17.49 1.66 -15.92
C VAL A 75 17.59 0.95 -14.56
N PRO A 76 18.51 -0.02 -14.40
CA PRO A 76 18.69 -0.70 -13.12
C PRO A 76 18.89 0.31 -12.00
N THR A 77 18.08 0.22 -10.93
CA THR A 77 18.11 1.23 -9.87
C THR A 77 19.46 1.23 -9.15
N SER A 78 19.99 0.05 -8.85
CA SER A 78 21.37 -0.20 -8.40
C SER A 78 21.52 -1.68 -8.03
N THR A 79 22.77 -2.14 -7.88
CA THR A 79 23.06 -3.41 -7.21
C THR A 79 22.82 -3.26 -5.70
N LEU A 80 22.06 -4.19 -5.12
CA LEU A 80 21.88 -4.23 -3.66
C LEU A 80 23.17 -4.72 -2.99
N PRO A 81 23.60 -4.12 -1.87
CA PRO A 81 24.62 -4.73 -1.05
C PRO A 81 24.13 -6.10 -0.55
N PRO A 82 25.03 -7.08 -0.36
CA PRO A 82 24.64 -8.41 0.09
C PRO A 82 23.90 -8.32 1.44
N PRO A 83 22.85 -9.14 1.65
CA PRO A 83 22.11 -9.16 2.91
C PRO A 83 23.06 -9.43 4.08
N ARG A 84 22.85 -8.69 5.18
CA ARG A 84 23.69 -8.78 6.38
C ARG A 84 23.45 -10.06 7.21
N HIS A 85 22.35 -10.78 6.97
CA HIS A 85 22.04 -12.05 7.63
C HIS A 85 21.40 -13.03 6.63
N ARG A 86 21.88 -14.29 6.61
CA ARG A 86 21.24 -15.43 5.93
C ARG A 86 20.61 -16.35 6.98
N ASP A 87 19.60 -15.88 7.68
CA ASP A 87 18.88 -16.79 8.56
C ASP A 87 17.85 -17.56 7.72
N ALA A 88 18.05 -18.89 7.72
CA ALA A 88 17.12 -19.84 7.16
C ALA A 88 15.74 -19.54 7.73
N GLY A 89 14.82 -19.18 6.85
CA GLY A 89 13.48 -18.79 7.22
C GLY A 89 12.81 -19.81 8.13
N CYS A 90 11.97 -19.33 9.05
CA CYS A 90 11.09 -20.19 9.84
C CYS A 90 10.43 -21.24 8.94
N ALA A 91 10.75 -22.52 9.17
CA ALA A 91 10.32 -23.63 8.30
C ALA A 91 8.79 -23.74 8.22
N ASP A 92 8.07 -23.16 9.19
CA ASP A 92 6.61 -23.22 9.30
C ASP A 92 5.91 -21.88 8.99
N ARG A 93 6.46 -21.07 8.08
CA ARG A 93 5.74 -19.86 7.58
C ARG A 93 4.38 -20.22 6.97
N GLY A 94 4.21 -21.45 6.46
CA GLY A 94 2.94 -21.94 5.94
C GLY A 94 1.81 -21.89 6.97
N ALA A 95 2.06 -22.27 8.23
CA ALA A 95 1.09 -22.19 9.31
C ALA A 95 0.67 -20.76 9.66
N MET A 96 1.56 -19.78 9.44
CA MET A 96 1.25 -18.36 9.66
C MET A 96 0.40 -17.73 8.53
N MET A 97 0.04 -18.50 7.48
CA MET A 97 -0.72 -17.95 6.36
C MET A 97 -2.12 -17.48 6.81
N PRO A 98 -2.46 -16.19 6.61
CA PRO A 98 -3.76 -15.67 7.03
C PRO A 98 -4.91 -16.33 6.27
N ARG A 99 -5.86 -16.91 7.01
CA ARG A 99 -7.09 -17.44 6.44
C ARG A 99 -8.15 -16.34 6.33
N ARG A 100 -8.87 -16.34 5.21
CA ARG A 100 -9.96 -15.41 4.95
C ARG A 100 -11.14 -15.72 5.90
N LYS A 101 -11.55 -14.73 6.70
CA LYS A 101 -12.69 -14.84 7.62
C LYS A 101 -14.03 -14.39 7.02
N ARG A 102 -14.00 -13.58 5.95
CA ARG A 102 -15.19 -12.99 5.30
C ARG A 102 -15.19 -13.25 3.80
N THR A 103 -16.36 -13.41 3.21
CA THR A 103 -16.51 -13.56 1.76
C THR A 103 -16.09 -12.29 1.03
N ARG A 104 -15.86 -12.38 -0.29
CA ARG A 104 -15.49 -11.19 -1.10
C ARG A 104 -16.61 -10.15 -1.11
N ASP A 105 -17.86 -10.60 -1.10
CA ASP A 105 -19.03 -9.72 -1.12
C ASP A 105 -19.20 -9.01 0.22
N GLN A 106 -18.99 -9.72 1.34
CA GLN A 106 -18.96 -9.12 2.67
C GLN A 106 -17.84 -8.08 2.82
N ASP A 107 -16.62 -8.40 2.36
CA ASP A 107 -15.50 -7.44 2.36
C ASP A 107 -15.81 -6.21 1.49
N ARG A 108 -16.48 -6.41 0.35
CA ARG A 108 -16.89 -5.31 -0.54
C ARG A 108 -17.96 -4.45 0.12
N ALA A 109 -19.01 -5.03 0.67
CA ALA A 109 -20.06 -4.33 1.39
C ALA A 109 -19.48 -3.52 2.55
N HIS A 110 -18.65 -4.15 3.39
CA HIS A 110 -17.99 -3.47 4.51
C HIS A 110 -17.14 -2.28 4.06
N ARG A 111 -16.41 -2.40 2.94
CA ARG A 111 -15.63 -1.28 2.39
C ARG A 111 -16.53 -0.14 1.93
N ILE A 112 -17.59 -0.47 1.19
CA ILE A 112 -18.58 0.51 0.72
C ILE A 112 -19.22 1.24 1.91
N ASP A 113 -19.61 0.52 2.96
CA ASP A 113 -20.23 1.11 4.15
C ASP A 113 -19.25 1.97 4.96
N ALA A 114 -17.98 1.58 5.03
CA ALA A 114 -16.94 2.40 5.63
C ALA A 114 -16.72 3.70 4.84
N GLU A 115 -16.63 3.61 3.52
CA GLU A 115 -16.48 4.77 2.63
C GLU A 115 -17.71 5.70 2.68
N ARG A 116 -18.92 5.14 2.67
CA ARG A 116 -20.17 5.90 2.85
C ARG A 116 -20.18 6.66 4.18
N ARG A 117 -19.79 6.02 5.28
CA ARG A 117 -19.69 6.67 6.59
C ARG A 117 -18.67 7.82 6.59
N GLN A 118 -17.50 7.61 5.98
CA GLN A 118 -16.48 8.67 5.83
C GLN A 118 -17.01 9.85 5.01
N ASN A 119 -17.70 9.57 3.89
CA ASN A 119 -18.26 10.62 3.05
C ASN A 119 -19.37 11.42 3.74
N VAL A 120 -20.24 10.77 4.52
CA VAL A 120 -21.27 11.47 5.33
C VAL A 120 -20.62 12.39 6.36
N ALA A 121 -19.55 11.96 7.03
CA ALA A 121 -18.81 12.79 7.98
C ALA A 121 -18.22 14.03 7.28
N LEU A 122 -17.53 13.84 6.15
CA LEU A 122 -16.96 14.93 5.36
C LEU A 122 -18.02 15.90 4.83
N GLN A 123 -19.19 15.40 4.40
CA GLN A 123 -20.29 16.25 3.96
C GLN A 123 -20.89 17.06 5.11
N THR A 124 -21.01 16.45 6.30
CA THR A 124 -21.47 17.14 7.51
C THR A 124 -20.51 18.27 7.89
N GLU A 125 -19.21 18.00 7.94
CA GLU A 125 -18.18 19.01 8.22
C GLU A 125 -18.19 20.15 7.19
N ARG A 126 -18.29 19.82 5.89
CA ARG A 126 -18.40 20.82 4.82
C ARG A 126 -19.63 21.71 5.01
N ARG A 127 -20.78 21.10 5.30
CA ARG A 127 -22.03 21.82 5.55
C ARG A 127 -21.92 22.73 6.77
N GLN A 128 -21.34 22.24 7.87
CA GLN A 128 -21.12 23.04 9.08
C GLN A 128 -20.21 24.24 8.79
N ARG A 129 -19.08 24.05 8.08
CA ARG A 129 -18.21 25.17 7.67
C ARG A 129 -18.94 26.19 6.81
N GLN A 130 -19.78 25.73 5.88
CA GLN A 130 -20.57 26.62 5.03
C GLN A 130 -21.62 27.40 5.84
N VAL A 131 -22.28 26.78 6.81
CA VAL A 131 -23.22 27.47 7.70
C VAL A 131 -22.51 28.53 8.54
N VAL A 132 -21.34 28.21 9.13
CA VAL A 132 -20.55 29.18 9.91
C VAL A 132 -20.12 30.38 9.06
N SER A 133 -19.79 30.19 7.78
CA SER A 133 -19.50 31.32 6.88
C SER A 133 -20.70 32.20 6.54
N PHE A 134 -21.93 31.77 6.84
CA PHE A 134 -23.17 32.48 6.51
C PHE A 134 -23.88 33.08 7.74
N VAL A 135 -23.39 32.84 8.97
CA VAL A 135 -23.91 33.50 10.17
C VAL A 135 -23.37 34.94 10.22
N PRO A 136 -24.22 35.98 10.20
CA PRO A 136 -23.75 37.36 10.33
C PRO A 136 -23.17 37.59 11.72
N ALA A 137 -22.14 38.44 11.81
CA ALA A 137 -21.55 38.84 13.08
C ALA A 137 -22.64 39.36 14.04
N PRO A 138 -22.58 39.04 15.35
CA PRO A 138 -23.54 39.57 16.31
C PRO A 138 -23.55 41.11 16.22
N PRO A 139 -24.72 41.76 16.33
CA PRO A 139 -24.78 43.21 16.30
C PRO A 139 -23.88 43.74 17.41
N GLY A 140 -22.87 44.53 17.05
CA GLY A 140 -22.03 45.20 18.02
C GLY A 140 -22.88 46.22 18.77
N ASP A 141 -22.82 46.19 20.11
CA ASP A 141 -23.30 47.29 20.96
C ASP A 141 -22.58 48.57 20.50
N SER A 142 -23.26 49.37 19.71
CA SER A 142 -22.89 50.75 19.41
C SER A 142 -23.84 51.62 20.21
N ASP A 143 -23.51 51.80 21.49
CA ASP A 143 -23.94 52.96 22.27
C ASP A 143 -23.25 54.20 21.68
N ASP A 144 -23.67 54.61 20.49
CA ASP A 144 -23.34 55.92 19.89
C ASP A 144 -24.28 56.97 20.48
N GLU A 145 -24.13 57.29 21.76
CA GLU A 145 -24.67 58.52 22.33
C GLU A 145 -23.63 59.63 22.14
N PRO A 146 -23.88 60.62 21.25
CA PRO A 146 -22.91 61.67 20.99
C PRO A 146 -22.79 62.60 22.22
N PRO A 147 -21.59 63.07 22.56
CA PRO A 147 -21.37 63.82 23.79
C PRO A 147 -22.10 65.16 23.75
N PRO A 148 -22.70 65.61 24.88
CA PRO A 148 -23.27 66.93 24.95
C PRO A 148 -22.14 67.98 24.92
N PHE A 149 -22.38 69.02 24.13
CA PHE A 149 -21.55 70.20 23.86
C PHE A 149 -20.88 70.83 25.09
#